data_AF-A0A2M7EP19-F1
#
_entry.id   AF-A0A2M7EP19-F1
#
_cell.length_a   1.000
_cell.length_b   1.000
_cell.length_c   1.000
_cell.angle_alpha   90.00
_cell.angle_beta   90.00
_cell.angle_gamma   90.00
#
_symmetry.space_group_name_H-M   'P 1'
#
loop_
_entity.id
_entity.type
_entity.pdbx_description
1 polymer ?
#
loop_
_entity_poly.entity_id
_entity_poly.type
_entity_poly.pdbx_seq_one_letter_code
_entity_poly.pdbx_strand_id
1 'polypeptide(L)'
;MIDRERLQDLRDEIGEEDFAEVVTMFLDEMGSVLQDLRDNPEMAGADSMHGLRGSALNLGFTDFADACTTAERQVGAGRPVDVVYLDWLFRESVASFGADLPATAA
;
A
#
# COMPACT_ATOMS: atom_id res chain seq x y z
N MET A 1 -2.43 7.36 7.91
CA MET A 1 -2.19 6.84 9.26
C MET A 1 -1.39 5.55 9.14
N ILE A 2 -0.48 5.27 10.09
CA ILE A 2 0.31 4.04 10.12
C ILE A 2 0.01 3.29 11.42
N ASP A 3 -0.40 2.03 11.28
CA ASP A 3 -0.50 1.07 12.37
C ASP A 3 0.89 0.54 12.71
N ARG A 4 1.46 1.12 13.77
CA ARG A 4 2.83 0.83 14.24
C ARG A 4 2.92 -0.47 15.02
N GLU A 5 1.79 -0.98 15.51
CA GLU A 5 1.74 -2.28 16.17
C GLU A 5 1.85 -3.37 15.10
N ARG A 6 1.03 -3.28 14.04
CA ARG A 6 1.13 -4.21 12.91
C ARG A 6 2.52 -4.22 12.27
N LEU A 7 3.18 -3.06 12.18
CA LEU A 7 4.53 -2.97 11.63
C LEU A 7 5.56 -3.71 12.50
N GLN A 8 5.44 -3.62 13.82
CA GLN A 8 6.30 -4.35 14.74
C GLN A 8 6.04 -5.85 14.66
N ASP A 9 4.77 -6.27 14.61
CA ASP A 9 4.41 -7.68 14.44
C ASP A 9 5.00 -8.25 13.14
N LEU A 10 4.89 -7.51 12.03
CA LEU A 10 5.46 -7.91 10.75
C LEU A 10 6.98 -8.08 10.83
N ARG A 11 7.68 -7.16 11.52
CA ARG A 11 9.12 -7.27 11.74
C ARG A 11 9.48 -8.47 12.60
N ASP A 12 8.69 -8.77 13.63
CA ASP A 12 8.94 -9.89 14.53
C ASP A 12 8.62 -11.25 13.83
N GLU A 13 7.66 -11.27 12.91
CA GLU A 13 7.31 -12.43 12.07
C GLU A 13 8.40 -12.75 11.03
N ILE A 14 8.94 -11.73 10.36
CA ILE A 14 9.92 -11.88 9.27
C ILE A 14 11.36 -11.98 9.81
N GLY A 15 11.65 -11.28 10.91
CA GLY A 15 13.00 -11.06 11.41
C GLY A 15 13.60 -9.75 10.91
N GLU A 16 14.46 -9.13 11.73
CA GLU A 16 15.06 -7.81 11.46
C GLU A 16 15.89 -7.79 10.17
N GLU A 17 16.58 -8.88 9.86
CA GLU A 17 17.49 -9.00 8.70
C GLU A 17 16.72 -8.94 7.36
N ASP A 18 15.56 -9.60 7.30
CA ASP A 18 14.76 -9.73 6.07
C ASP A 18 13.64 -8.66 5.97
N PHE A 19 13.30 -7.99 7.09
CA PHE A 19 12.19 -7.05 7.15
C PHE A 19 12.31 -5.90 6.15
N ALA A 20 13.49 -5.29 6.04
CA ALA A 20 13.69 -4.16 5.14
C ALA A 20 13.52 -4.54 3.66
N GLU A 21 13.95 -5.75 3.28
CA GLU A 21 13.79 -6.28 1.92
C GLU A 21 12.30 -6.52 1.61
N VAL A 22 11.58 -7.21 2.51
CA VAL A 22 10.16 -7.53 2.30
C VAL A 22 9.32 -6.25 2.24
N VAL A 23 9.59 -5.28 3.10
CA VAL A 23 8.91 -3.98 3.05
C VAL A 23 9.17 -3.27 1.72
N THR A 24 10.42 -3.24 1.26
CA THR A 24 10.77 -2.64 -0.04
C THR A 24 10.03 -3.32 -1.18
N MET A 25 9.95 -4.67 -1.16
CA MET A 25 9.21 -5.43 -2.16
C MET A 25 7.73 -5.05 -2.21
N PHE A 26 7.06 -4.93 -1.05
CA PHE A 26 5.66 -4.49 -1.01
C PHE A 26 5.49 -3.06 -1.53
N LEU A 27 6.38 -2.13 -1.17
CA LEU A 27 6.32 -0.74 -1.61
C LEU A 27 6.51 -0.63 -3.13
N ASP A 28 7.48 -1.36 -3.68
CA ASP A 28 7.74 -1.38 -5.13
C ASP A 28 6.58 -2.01 -5.90
N GLU A 29 6.02 -3.12 -5.40
CA GLU A 29 4.85 -3.77 -6.02
C GLU A 29 3.63 -2.84 -6.04
N MET A 30 3.28 -2.25 -4.89
CA MET A 30 2.16 -1.31 -4.79
C MET A 30 2.36 -0.10 -5.69
N GLY A 31 3.59 0.46 -5.71
CA GLY A 31 3.96 1.58 -6.57
C GLY A 31 3.82 1.24 -8.05
N SER A 32 4.26 0.06 -8.48
CA SER A 32 4.12 -0.41 -9.86
C SER A 32 2.65 -0.56 -10.26
N VAL A 33 1.83 -1.20 -9.41
CA VAL A 33 0.39 -1.36 -9.68
C VAL A 33 -0.30 0.00 -9.79
N LEU A 34 0.00 0.95 -8.90
CA LEU A 34 -0.58 2.29 -8.96
C LEU A 34 -0.15 3.05 -10.22
N GLN A 35 1.11 2.92 -10.63
CA GLN A 35 1.61 3.53 -11.87
C GLN A 35 0.90 2.97 -13.10
N ASP A 36 0.76 1.64 -13.21
CA ASP A 36 0.05 0.99 -14.30
C ASP A 36 -1.42 1.44 -14.38
N LEU A 37 -2.08 1.58 -13.22
CA LEU A 37 -3.44 2.09 -13.12
C LEU A 37 -3.54 3.59 -13.43
N ARG A 38 -2.50 4.39 -13.17
CA ARG A 38 -2.50 5.81 -13.57
C ARG A 38 -2.45 5.95 -15.09
N ASP A 39 -1.67 5.11 -15.74
CA ASP A 39 -1.50 5.12 -17.18
C ASP A 39 -2.71 4.49 -17.89
N ASN A 40 -3.40 3.54 -17.23
CA ASN A 40 -4.55 2.83 -17.77
C ASN A 40 -5.67 2.66 -16.72
N PRO A 41 -6.41 3.74 -16.35
CA PRO A 41 -7.41 3.71 -15.29
C PRO A 41 -8.54 2.69 -15.48
N GLU A 42 -8.82 2.29 -16.73
CA GLU A 42 -9.80 1.27 -17.08
C GLU A 42 -9.42 -0.14 -16.60
N MET A 43 -8.14 -0.37 -16.26
CA MET A 43 -7.68 -1.63 -15.68
C MET A 43 -7.98 -1.74 -14.17
N ALA A 44 -8.50 -0.68 -13.55
CA ALA A 44 -8.89 -0.70 -12.14
C ALA A 44 -10.00 -1.73 -11.89
N GLY A 45 -9.59 -2.86 -11.31
CA GLY A 45 -10.43 -4.02 -11.03
C GLY A 45 -10.51 -4.34 -9.54
N ALA A 46 -11.48 -5.18 -9.16
CA ALA A 46 -11.64 -5.63 -7.78
C ALA A 46 -10.35 -6.31 -7.27
N ASP A 47 -9.73 -7.15 -8.10
CA ASP A 47 -8.49 -7.86 -7.74
C ASP A 47 -7.32 -6.89 -7.49
N SER A 48 -7.18 -5.84 -8.31
CA SER A 48 -6.14 -4.82 -8.09
C SER A 48 -6.35 -4.04 -6.79
N MET A 49 -7.60 -3.68 -6.48
CA MET A 49 -7.95 -3.01 -5.22
C MET A 49 -7.76 -3.94 -4.01
N HIS A 50 -8.09 -5.22 -4.17
CA HIS A 50 -7.90 -6.25 -3.15
C HIS A 50 -6.42 -6.46 -2.84
N GLY A 51 -5.58 -6.58 -3.87
CA GLY A 51 -4.12 -6.71 -3.73
C GLY A 51 -3.51 -5.50 -3.02
N LEU A 52 -3.81 -4.28 -3.51
CA LEU A 52 -3.34 -3.03 -2.89
C LEU A 52 -3.77 -2.93 -1.42
N ARG A 53 -5.02 -3.28 -1.11
CA ARG A 53 -5.54 -3.32 0.27
C ARG A 53 -4.77 -4.32 1.13
N GLY A 54 -4.49 -5.51 0.62
CA GLY A 54 -3.75 -6.55 1.34
C GLY A 54 -2.34 -6.10 1.71
N SER A 55 -1.59 -5.59 0.73
CA SER A 55 -0.24 -5.06 0.94
C SER A 55 -0.24 -3.87 1.90
N ALA A 56 -1.22 -2.97 1.77
CA ALA A 56 -1.40 -1.84 2.68
C ALA A 56 -1.60 -2.27 4.13
N LEU A 57 -2.46 -3.26 4.38
CA LEU A 57 -2.72 -3.78 5.72
C LEU A 57 -1.49 -4.48 6.31
N ASN A 58 -0.70 -5.18 5.49
CA ASN A 58 0.56 -5.76 5.94
C ASN A 58 1.54 -4.68 6.43
N LEU A 59 1.67 -3.57 5.72
CA LEU A 59 2.54 -2.45 6.09
C LEU A 59 1.92 -1.49 7.13
N GLY A 60 0.67 -1.73 7.54
CA GLY A 60 -0.05 -0.86 8.48
C GLY A 60 -0.57 0.45 7.87
N PHE A 61 -0.65 0.60 6.55
CA PHE A 61 -1.16 1.79 5.86
C PHE A 61 -2.70 1.85 5.92
N THR A 62 -3.23 2.08 7.11
CA THR A 62 -4.68 2.00 7.42
C THR A 62 -5.55 2.90 6.55
N ASP A 63 -5.24 4.18 6.43
CA ASP A 63 -6.02 5.10 5.58
C ASP A 63 -6.01 4.67 4.11
N PHE A 64 -4.88 4.19 3.61
CA PHE A 64 -4.75 3.70 2.23
C PHE A 64 -5.52 2.39 2.03
N ALA A 65 -5.50 1.48 3.00
CA ALA A 65 -6.31 0.26 2.99
C ALA A 65 -7.82 0.54 2.98
N ASP A 66 -8.27 1.56 3.72
CA ASP A 66 -9.67 2.00 3.73
C ASP A 66 -10.08 2.63 2.39
N ALA A 67 -9.18 3.40 1.77
CA ALA A 67 -9.38 3.93 0.43
C ALA A 67 -9.48 2.80 -0.61
N CYS A 68 -8.62 1.80 -0.56
CA CYS A 68 -8.69 0.61 -1.42
C CYS A 68 -9.99 -0.18 -1.21
N THR A 69 -10.45 -0.33 0.05
CA THR A 69 -11.74 -0.96 0.37
C THR A 69 -12.92 -0.20 -0.27
N THR A 70 -12.86 1.13 -0.27
CA THR A 70 -13.87 1.97 -0.90
C THR A 70 -13.83 1.84 -2.42
N ALA A 71 -12.64 1.82 -3.01
CA ALA A 71 -12.43 1.62 -4.43
C ALA A 71 -12.91 0.24 -4.90
N GLU A 72 -12.67 -0.83 -4.13
CA GLU A 72 -13.17 -2.19 -4.43
C GLU A 72 -14.71 -2.21 -4.53
N ARG A 73 -15.40 -1.52 -3.61
CA ARG A 73 -16.87 -1.35 -3.67
C ARG A 73 -17.32 -0.52 -4.87
N GLN A 74 -16.57 0.50 -5.26
CA GLN A 74 -16.86 1.31 -6.44
C GLN A 74 -16.77 0.44 -7.71
N VAL A 75 -15.71 -0.34 -7.86
CA VAL A 75 -15.54 -1.28 -8.98
C VAL A 75 -16.69 -2.28 -9.02
N GLY A 76 -17.04 -2.91 -7.89
CA GLY A 76 -18.16 -3.85 -7.82
C GLY A 76 -19.53 -3.24 -8.17
N ALA A 77 -19.67 -1.92 -8.02
CA ALA A 77 -20.86 -1.16 -8.42
C ALA A 77 -20.76 -0.54 -9.83
N GLY A 78 -19.69 -0.81 -10.59
CA GLY A 78 -19.46 -0.22 -11.91
C GLY A 78 -19.19 1.28 -11.88
N ARG A 79 -18.67 1.80 -10.76
CA ARG A 79 -18.31 3.22 -10.59
C ARG A 79 -16.81 3.41 -10.81
N PRO A 80 -16.40 4.59 -11.34
CA PRO A 80 -15.00 4.89 -11.52
C PRO A 80 -14.27 4.99 -10.18
N VAL A 81 -13.01 4.54 -10.17
CA VAL A 81 -12.09 4.69 -9.04
C VAL A 81 -11.21 5.91 -9.29
N ASP A 82 -10.97 6.70 -8.24
CA ASP A 82 -10.03 7.80 -8.29
C ASP A 82 -8.60 7.29 -8.02
N VAL A 83 -7.96 6.80 -9.07
CA VAL A 83 -6.58 6.29 -9.01
C VAL A 83 -5.59 7.41 -8.64
N VAL A 84 -5.87 8.65 -9.01
CA VAL A 84 -5.02 9.81 -8.68
C VAL A 84 -5.00 10.04 -7.18
N TYR A 85 -6.16 9.96 -6.54
CA TYR A 85 -6.28 10.04 -5.08
C TYR A 85 -5.58 8.88 -4.38
N LEU A 86 -5.72 7.65 -4.90
CA LEU A 86 -5.02 6.48 -4.35
C LEU A 86 -3.49 6.64 -4.43
N ASP A 87 -2.95 7.01 -5.60
CA ASP A 87 -1.51 7.27 -5.77
C ASP A 87 -0.99 8.37 -4.83
N TRP A 88 -1.75 9.46 -4.66
CA TRP A 88 -1.40 10.50 -3.69
C TRP A 88 -1.38 9.98 -2.26
N LEU A 89 -2.41 9.25 -1.84
CA LEU A 89 -2.51 8.72 -0.47
C LEU A 89 -1.43 7.67 -0.18
N PHE A 90 -1.09 6.84 -1.16
CA PHE A 90 0.04 5.91 -1.08
C PHE A 90 1.36 6.66 -0.83
N ARG A 91 1.65 7.71 -1.61
CA ARG A 91 2.87 8.51 -1.44
C ARG A 91 2.94 9.19 -0.06
N GLU A 92 1.82 9.68 0.45
CA GLU A 92 1.74 10.22 1.82
C GLU A 92 2.00 9.12 2.87
N SER A 93 1.45 7.93 2.68
CA SER A 93 1.74 6.78 3.54
C SER A 93 3.23 6.42 3.53
N VAL A 94 3.86 6.35 2.35
CA VAL A 94 5.31 6.06 2.23
C VAL A 94 6.15 7.16 2.89
N ALA A 95 5.82 8.44 2.68
CA ALA A 95 6.54 9.54 3.29
C ALA A 95 6.49 9.51 4.83
N SER A 96 5.30 9.21 5.38
CA SER A 96 5.11 9.03 6.82
C SER A 96 5.86 7.79 7.35
N PHE A 97 5.90 6.73 6.54
CA PHE A 97 6.52 5.45 6.90
C PHE A 97 8.05 5.48 6.82
N GLY A 98 8.62 6.27 5.92
CA GLY A 98 10.08 6.45 5.82
C GLY A 98 10.71 7.02 7.09
N ALA A 99 9.94 7.70 7.95
CA ALA A 99 10.39 8.11 9.28
C ALA A 99 10.54 6.94 10.28
N ASP A 100 9.93 5.79 9.97
CA ASP A 100 9.88 4.60 10.83
C ASP A 100 10.83 3.50 10.37
N LEU A 101 11.28 3.55 9.13
CA LEU A 101 12.37 2.70 8.67
C LEU A 101 13.67 3.12 9.38
N PRO A 102 14.45 2.17 9.94
CA PRO A 102 15.77 2.50 10.44
C PRO A 102 16.55 3.16 9.29
N ALA A 103 17.12 4.34 9.55
CA ALA A 103 18.06 4.96 8.63
C ALA A 103 19.08 3.88 8.30
N THR A 104 19.08 3.42 7.05
CA THR A 104 19.87 2.27 6.60
C THR A 104 21.27 2.41 7.18
N ALA A 105 21.71 1.41 7.92
CA ALA A 105 23.07 1.35 8.41
C ALA A 105 24.00 1.37 7.19
N ALA A 106 24.60 2.54 6.96
CA ALA A 106 25.77 2.85 6.12
C ALA A 106 25.76 2.38 4.65
#